data_AF-B9XHQ6-F1
#
_entry.id   AF-B9XHQ6-F1
#
_cell.length_a   1.000
_cell.length_b   1.000
_cell.length_c   1.000
_cell.angle_alpha   90.00
_cell.angle_beta   90.00
_cell.angle_gamma   90.00
#
_symmetry.space_group_name_H-M   'P 1'
#
loop_
_entity.id
_entity.type
_entity.pdbx_description
1 polymer ?
#
loop_
_entity_poly.entity_id
_entity_poly.type
_entity_poly.pdbx_seq_one_letter_code
_entity_poly.pdbx_strand_id
1 'polypeptide(L)'
;MTIAEAKELLLMHSFAYSDVDHPKMKSGFLGSLRPFSGHLNEQNYHEVMAALLVLAPSLEQPVVDREVVRSLWGICHLARAWGVYPDGMLRSNGLIQPADVERLDGWIEHISYATMVLLDGGGIDVAFEFYDNPTAA
;
A
#
# COMPACT_ATOMS: atom_id res chain seq x y z
N MET A 1 -10.07 -12.25 8.06
CA MET A 1 -9.97 -10.81 8.29
C MET A 1 -11.36 -10.20 8.09
N THR A 2 -11.86 -9.47 9.06
CA THR A 2 -13.10 -8.67 9.00
C THR A 2 -12.82 -7.28 8.41
N ILE A 3 -13.86 -6.51 8.07
CA ILE A 3 -13.71 -5.10 7.62
C ILE A 3 -12.97 -4.25 8.66
N ALA A 4 -13.27 -4.42 9.95
CA ALA A 4 -12.62 -3.69 11.03
C ALA A 4 -11.12 -4.04 11.13
N GLU A 5 -10.80 -5.34 11.08
CA GLU A 5 -9.41 -5.82 11.07
C GLU A 5 -8.64 -5.34 9.83
N ALA A 6 -9.28 -5.32 8.65
CA ALA A 6 -8.68 -4.82 7.41
C ALA A 6 -8.37 -3.32 7.47
N LYS A 7 -9.33 -2.53 7.98
CA LYS A 7 -9.11 -1.10 8.23
C LYS A 7 -7.94 -0.90 9.20
N GLU A 8 -7.94 -1.61 10.32
CA GLU A 8 -6.89 -1.52 11.32
C GLU A 8 -5.50 -1.85 10.74
N LEU A 9 -5.42 -2.90 9.92
CA LEU A 9 -4.19 -3.29 9.23
C LEU A 9 -3.68 -2.20 8.28
N LEU A 10 -4.58 -1.53 7.52
CA LEU A 10 -4.18 -0.38 6.70
C LEU A 10 -3.67 0.79 7.53
N LEU A 11 -4.30 1.09 8.67
CA LEU A 11 -3.82 2.14 9.58
C LEU A 11 -2.39 1.85 10.05
N MET A 12 -2.10 0.59 10.40
CA MET A 12 -0.78 0.12 10.81
C MET A 12 0.27 0.25 9.69
N HIS A 13 -0.10 -0.03 8.45
CA HIS A 13 0.82 0.08 7.30
C HIS A 13 1.04 1.51 6.81
N SER A 14 0.18 2.45 7.20
CA SER A 14 0.14 3.83 6.68
C SER A 14 0.62 4.89 7.68
N PHE A 15 1.16 4.51 8.84
CA PHE A 15 1.46 5.40 9.97
C PHE A 15 0.24 6.13 10.55
N ALA A 16 -0.98 5.64 10.29
CA ALA A 16 -2.22 6.24 10.79
C ALA A 16 -2.76 5.54 12.05
N TYR A 17 -2.10 4.47 12.53
CA TYR A 17 -2.51 3.76 13.73
C TYR A 17 -2.18 4.54 15.01
N SER A 18 -3.07 4.46 15.99
CA SER A 18 -2.97 5.24 17.23
C SER A 18 -1.86 4.76 18.16
N ASP A 19 -1.57 3.46 18.17
CA ASP A 19 -0.46 2.90 18.93
C ASP A 19 0.83 3.03 18.10
N VAL A 20 1.62 4.04 18.44
CA VAL A 20 2.90 4.35 17.76
C VAL A 20 3.99 3.33 18.04
N ASP A 21 3.87 2.54 19.11
CA ASP A 21 4.83 1.50 19.48
C ASP A 21 4.50 0.14 18.86
N HIS A 22 3.34 0.02 18.19
CA HIS A 22 2.93 -1.20 17.52
C HIS A 22 4.00 -1.66 16.50
N PRO A 23 4.37 -2.96 16.45
CA PRO A 23 5.46 -3.44 15.61
C PRO A 23 5.34 -3.03 14.13
N LYS A 24 4.13 -3.03 13.57
CA LYS A 24 3.88 -2.62 12.18
C LYS A 24 4.17 -1.14 11.90
N MET A 25 4.24 -0.28 12.92
CA MET A 25 4.72 1.09 12.73
C MET A 25 6.19 1.11 12.30
N LYS A 26 6.97 0.10 12.68
CA LYS A 26 8.39 -0.04 12.27
C LYS A 26 8.57 -1.01 11.12
N SER A 27 7.77 -2.08 11.06
CA SER A 27 7.99 -3.18 10.12
C SER A 27 6.90 -3.34 9.07
N GLY A 28 5.83 -2.53 9.09
CA GLY A 28 4.77 -2.52 8.08
C GLY A 28 5.24 -1.89 6.76
N PHE A 29 4.35 -1.78 5.76
CA PHE A 29 4.69 -1.27 4.43
C PHE A 29 5.51 0.01 4.47
N LEU A 30 4.96 1.12 5.00
CA LEU A 30 5.72 2.37 5.12
C LEU A 30 6.81 2.31 6.21
N GLY A 31 6.54 1.63 7.33
CA GLY A 31 7.51 1.48 8.43
C GLY A 31 8.84 0.89 7.95
N SER A 32 8.77 -0.15 7.11
CA SER A 32 9.92 -0.87 6.58
C SER A 32 10.77 -0.04 5.60
N LEU A 33 10.24 1.07 5.09
CA LEU A 33 10.99 2.02 4.27
C LEU A 33 11.77 3.03 5.13
N ARG A 34 11.56 3.08 6.45
CA ARG A 34 12.20 4.06 7.33
C ARG A 34 12.41 3.57 8.79
N PRO A 35 13.62 3.07 9.14
CA PRO A 35 14.78 2.92 8.27
C PRO A 35 14.62 1.74 7.31
N PHE A 36 15.11 1.90 6.08
CA PHE A 36 15.14 0.82 5.11
C PHE A 36 16.22 -0.21 5.45
N SER A 37 15.86 -1.50 5.45
CA SER A 37 16.72 -2.63 5.80
C SER A 37 17.53 -3.21 4.62
N GLY A 38 17.51 -2.52 3.46
CA GLY A 38 18.20 -2.96 2.25
C GLY A 38 17.42 -4.00 1.42
N HIS A 39 16.19 -4.32 1.81
CA HIS A 39 15.29 -5.19 1.04
C HIS A 39 13.83 -4.80 1.27
N LEU A 40 13.00 -4.96 0.24
CA LEU A 40 11.56 -4.81 0.37
C LEU A 40 10.94 -6.04 1.06
N ASN A 41 9.94 -5.81 1.91
CA ASN A 41 9.17 -6.88 2.53
C ASN A 41 7.86 -7.12 1.76
N GLU A 42 7.86 -8.11 0.89
CA GLU A 42 6.72 -8.50 0.06
C GLU A 42 5.48 -8.94 0.87
N GLN A 43 5.67 -9.49 2.07
CA GLN A 43 4.53 -9.86 2.91
C GLN A 43 3.67 -8.64 3.28
N ASN A 44 4.29 -7.48 3.52
CA ASN A 44 3.54 -6.25 3.80
C ASN A 44 2.72 -5.80 2.59
N TYR A 45 3.23 -6.02 1.38
CA TYR A 45 2.50 -5.71 0.16
C TYR A 45 1.23 -6.58 0.05
N HIS A 46 1.37 -7.89 0.22
CA HIS A 46 0.23 -8.80 0.19
C HIS A 46 -0.79 -8.54 1.31
N GLU A 47 -0.33 -8.14 2.50
CA GLU A 47 -1.23 -7.73 3.59
C GLU A 47 -2.07 -6.50 3.23
N VAL A 48 -1.48 -5.49 2.58
CA VAL A 48 -2.21 -4.31 2.08
C VAL A 48 -3.23 -4.71 1.01
N MET A 49 -2.84 -5.55 0.05
CA MET A 49 -3.77 -6.02 -1.00
C MET A 49 -4.91 -6.87 -0.42
N ALA A 50 -4.62 -7.75 0.54
CA ALA A 50 -5.64 -8.54 1.23
C ALA A 50 -6.60 -7.65 2.03
N ALA A 51 -6.10 -6.60 2.68
CA ALA A 51 -6.95 -5.62 3.38
C ALA A 51 -7.86 -4.88 2.40
N LEU A 52 -7.32 -4.45 1.26
CA LEU A 52 -8.07 -3.79 0.20
C LEU A 52 -9.21 -4.69 -0.34
N LEU A 53 -8.93 -5.99 -0.54
CA LEU A 53 -9.93 -6.96 -1.00
C LEU A 53 -11.10 -7.08 -0.03
N VAL A 54 -10.82 -7.16 1.28
CA VAL A 54 -11.86 -7.21 2.32
C VAL A 54 -12.65 -5.90 2.40
N LEU A 55 -12.01 -4.77 2.10
CA LEU A 55 -12.62 -3.44 2.13
C LEU A 55 -13.39 -3.08 0.85
N ALA A 56 -13.25 -3.86 -0.23
CA ALA A 56 -13.89 -3.59 -1.51
C ALA A 56 -15.40 -3.27 -1.40
N PRO A 57 -16.23 -4.05 -0.68
CA PRO A 57 -17.66 -3.74 -0.55
C PRO A 57 -17.95 -2.39 0.11
N SER A 58 -17.03 -1.89 0.95
CA SER A 58 -17.13 -0.58 1.63
C SER A 58 -16.62 0.56 0.77
N LEU A 59 -15.64 0.31 -0.10
CA LEU A 59 -15.07 1.31 -1.01
C LEU A 59 -15.96 1.61 -2.22
N GLU A 60 -16.78 0.66 -2.64
CA GLU A 60 -17.77 0.84 -3.72
C GLU A 60 -19.04 1.59 -3.27
N GLN A 61 -19.13 2.00 -2.00
CA GLN A 61 -20.29 2.74 -1.50
C GLN A 61 -20.19 4.24 -1.80
N PRO A 62 -21.33 4.96 -1.94
CA PRO A 62 -21.32 6.41 -2.16
C PRO A 62 -20.65 7.24 -1.05
N VAL A 63 -20.55 6.66 0.15
CA VAL A 63 -19.87 7.26 1.30
C VAL A 63 -18.81 6.28 1.77
N VAL A 64 -17.55 6.71 1.70
CA VAL A 64 -16.40 5.91 2.06
C VAL A 64 -15.77 6.40 3.36
N ASP A 65 -15.15 5.48 4.09
CA ASP A 65 -14.40 5.83 5.30
C ASP A 65 -13.15 6.64 4.93
N ARG A 66 -13.11 7.90 5.38
CA ARG A 66 -11.99 8.82 5.14
C ARG A 66 -10.66 8.25 5.64
N GLU A 67 -10.64 7.50 6.73
CA GLU A 67 -9.41 6.94 7.28
C GLU A 67 -8.83 5.86 6.36
N VAL A 68 -9.69 5.02 5.76
CA VAL A 68 -9.28 4.02 4.77
C VAL A 68 -8.67 4.70 3.55
N VAL A 69 -9.36 5.70 2.96
CA VAL A 69 -8.87 6.44 1.79
C VAL A 69 -7.56 7.16 2.11
N ARG A 70 -7.48 7.82 3.28
CA ARG A 70 -6.26 8.48 3.74
C ARG A 70 -5.10 7.48 3.84
N SER A 71 -5.32 6.29 4.37
CA SER A 71 -4.30 5.26 4.52
C SER A 71 -3.78 4.75 3.18
N LEU A 72 -4.68 4.42 2.25
CA LEU A 72 -4.31 3.96 0.89
C LEU A 72 -3.55 5.04 0.13
N TRP A 73 -4.05 6.28 0.16
CA TRP A 73 -3.37 7.43 -0.43
C TRP A 73 -1.99 7.67 0.21
N GLY A 74 -1.92 7.61 1.55
CA GLY A 74 -0.69 7.80 2.31
C GLY A 74 0.37 6.76 1.98
N ILE A 75 -0.01 5.48 1.89
CA ILE A 75 0.86 4.39 1.46
C ILE A 75 1.45 4.70 0.08
N CYS A 76 0.59 4.98 -0.91
CA CYS A 76 1.04 5.23 -2.27
C CYS A 76 1.93 6.48 -2.39
N HIS A 77 1.50 7.58 -1.76
CA HIS A 77 2.21 8.85 -1.84
C HIS A 77 3.58 8.78 -1.18
N LEU A 78 3.65 8.29 0.06
CA LEU A 78 4.89 8.28 0.83
C LEU A 78 5.88 7.24 0.30
N ALA A 79 5.41 6.05 -0.08
CA ALA A 79 6.26 5.04 -0.69
C ALA A 79 6.90 5.55 -1.98
N ARG A 80 6.12 6.23 -2.84
CA ARG A 80 6.64 6.84 -4.07
C ARG A 80 7.63 7.96 -3.77
N ALA A 81 7.30 8.86 -2.85
CA ALA A 81 8.14 9.99 -2.48
C ALA A 81 9.47 9.56 -1.85
N TRP A 82 9.51 8.45 -1.12
CA TRP A 82 10.74 7.99 -0.45
C TRP A 82 11.56 7.03 -1.31
N GLY A 83 10.90 6.09 -1.98
CA GLY A 83 11.54 4.97 -2.66
C GLY A 83 11.64 5.07 -4.18
N VAL A 84 10.77 5.86 -4.83
CA VAL A 84 10.66 5.86 -6.31
C VAL A 84 11.17 7.14 -6.94
N TYR A 85 10.87 8.31 -6.39
CA TYR A 85 11.35 9.56 -6.97
C TYR A 85 12.88 9.68 -6.89
N PRO A 86 13.56 10.19 -7.93
CA PRO A 86 15.02 10.27 -7.96
C PRO A 86 15.65 11.03 -6.77
N ASP A 87 14.98 12.08 -6.30
CA ASP A 87 15.35 12.89 -5.14
C ASP A 87 14.82 12.33 -3.80
N GLY A 88 13.98 11.30 -3.86
CA GLY A 88 13.44 10.60 -2.71
C GLY A 88 14.54 10.01 -1.82
N MET A 89 14.30 10.01 -0.51
CA MET A 89 15.29 9.67 0.52
C MET A 89 16.07 8.38 0.22
N LEU A 90 15.41 7.30 -0.22
CA LEU A 90 16.09 6.03 -0.45
C LEU A 90 16.95 6.06 -1.72
N ARG A 91 16.47 6.70 -2.80
CA ARG A 91 17.20 6.79 -4.07
C ARG A 91 18.37 7.76 -3.98
N SER A 92 18.14 8.96 -3.44
CA SER A 92 19.18 9.99 -3.33
C SER A 92 20.33 9.59 -2.39
N ASN A 93 20.08 8.72 -1.41
CA ASN A 93 21.10 8.17 -0.52
C ASN A 93 21.66 6.80 -0.98
N GLY A 94 21.24 6.28 -2.15
CA GLY A 94 21.72 4.99 -2.66
C GLY A 94 21.37 3.78 -1.80
N LEU A 95 20.28 3.87 -1.02
CA LEU A 95 19.86 2.82 -0.07
C LEU A 95 19.04 1.71 -0.72
N ILE A 96 18.37 2.00 -1.84
CA ILE A 96 17.51 1.07 -2.58
C ILE A 96 18.08 0.79 -3.97
N GLN A 97 18.05 -0.48 -4.39
CA GLN A 97 18.56 -0.91 -5.69
C GLN A 97 17.55 -0.60 -6.80
N PRO A 98 17.98 -0.37 -8.06
CA PRO A 98 17.06 -0.10 -9.17
C PRO A 98 15.93 -1.13 -9.34
N ALA A 99 16.25 -2.42 -9.19
CA ALA A 99 15.25 -3.49 -9.27
C ALA A 99 14.20 -3.42 -8.14
N ASP A 100 14.61 -3.04 -6.92
CA ASP A 100 13.67 -2.81 -5.81
C ASP A 100 12.85 -1.54 -6.04
N VAL A 101 13.40 -0.52 -6.69
CA VAL A 101 12.62 0.67 -7.05
C VAL A 101 11.50 0.31 -8.03
N GLU A 102 11.82 -0.42 -9.10
CA GLU A 102 10.83 -0.90 -10.08
C GLU A 102 9.77 -1.77 -9.41
N ARG A 103 10.18 -2.67 -8.52
CA ARG A 103 9.26 -3.51 -7.76
C ARG A 103 8.34 -2.71 -6.84
N LEU A 104 8.88 -1.75 -6.10
CA LEU A 104 8.10 -0.87 -5.23
C LEU A 104 7.10 -0.04 -6.05
N ASP A 105 7.50 0.47 -7.21
CA ASP A 105 6.61 1.23 -8.08
C ASP A 105 5.46 0.36 -8.60
N GLY A 106 5.73 -0.89 -9.01
CA GLY A 106 4.69 -1.85 -9.37
C GLY A 106 3.71 -2.16 -8.22
N TRP A 107 4.20 -2.33 -6.99
CA TRP A 107 3.32 -2.51 -5.82
C TRP A 107 2.43 -1.29 -5.58
N ILE A 108 2.98 -0.09 -5.72
CA ILE A 108 2.21 1.15 -5.56
C ILE A 108 1.15 1.23 -6.66
N GLU A 109 1.50 0.90 -7.90
CA GLU A 109 0.57 0.92 -9.03
C GLU A 109 -0.60 -0.03 -8.79
N HIS A 110 -0.34 -1.26 -8.36
CA HIS A 110 -1.39 -2.24 -8.05
C HIS A 110 -2.33 -1.72 -6.94
N ILE A 111 -1.79 -1.13 -5.87
CA ILE A 111 -2.59 -0.57 -4.77
C ILE A 111 -3.42 0.62 -5.27
N SER A 112 -2.82 1.55 -6.02
CA SER A 112 -3.54 2.74 -6.49
C SER A 112 -4.58 2.43 -7.54
N TYR A 113 -4.29 1.50 -8.46
CA TYR A 113 -5.22 1.07 -9.49
C TYR A 113 -6.44 0.37 -8.87
N ALA A 114 -6.20 -0.62 -8.01
CA ALA A 114 -7.28 -1.32 -7.31
C ALA A 114 -8.15 -0.36 -6.51
N THR A 115 -7.53 0.59 -5.80
CA THR A 115 -8.26 1.63 -5.04
C THR A 115 -9.13 2.48 -5.96
N MET A 116 -8.58 2.94 -7.09
CA MET A 116 -9.31 3.77 -8.07
C MET A 116 -10.51 3.02 -8.66
N VAL A 117 -10.31 1.77 -9.11
CA VAL A 117 -11.39 0.95 -9.69
C VAL A 117 -12.51 0.70 -8.67
N LEU A 118 -12.17 0.39 -7.42
CA LEU A 118 -13.17 0.16 -6.37
C LEU A 118 -13.96 1.44 -6.04
N LEU A 119 -13.30 2.59 -5.98
CA LEU A 119 -13.98 3.88 -5.76
C LEU A 119 -14.93 4.24 -6.91
N ASP A 120 -14.62 3.80 -8.13
CA ASP A 120 -15.46 3.98 -9.32
C ASP A 120 -16.57 2.90 -9.44
N GLY A 121 -16.63 1.93 -8.52
CA GLY A 121 -17.61 0.83 -8.57
C GLY A 121 -17.34 -0.21 -9.66
N GLY A 122 -16.08 -0.35 -10.09
CA GLY A 122 -15.67 -1.24 -11.18
C GLY A 122 -15.60 -2.73 -10.82
N GLY A 123 -15.79 -3.09 -9.55
CA GLY A 123 -15.80 -4.48 -9.08
C GLY A 123 -14.41 -5.07 -8.83
N ILE A 124 -14.37 -6.12 -8.01
CA ILE A 124 -13.14 -6.78 -7.57
C ILE A 124 -12.35 -7.44 -8.71
N ASP A 125 -13.02 -8.00 -9.72
CA ASP A 125 -12.35 -8.72 -10.82
C ASP A 125 -11.43 -7.78 -11.62
N VAL A 126 -11.91 -6.55 -11.87
CA VAL A 126 -11.12 -5.52 -12.55
C VAL A 126 -10.08 -4.93 -11.61
N ALA A 127 -10.48 -4.62 -10.37
CA ALA A 127 -9.59 -3.97 -9.40
C ALA A 127 -8.31 -4.78 -9.11
N PHE A 128 -8.40 -6.11 -9.11
CA PHE A 128 -7.29 -6.99 -8.78
C PHE A 128 -6.62 -7.65 -9.98
N GLU A 129 -7.01 -7.33 -11.22
CA GLU A 129 -6.51 -7.97 -12.45
C GLU A 129 -4.97 -8.00 -12.52
N PHE A 130 -4.31 -6.86 -12.28
CA PHE A 130 -2.85 -6.76 -12.32
C PHE A 130 -2.16 -7.45 -11.14
N TYR A 131 -2.83 -7.54 -9.99
CA TYR A 131 -2.31 -8.26 -8.83
C TYR A 131 -2.35 -9.78 -9.04
N ASP A 132 -3.46 -10.28 -9.58
CA ASP A 132 -3.68 -11.70 -9.81
C ASP A 132 -2.94 -12.21 -11.06
N ASN A 133 -2.71 -11.33 -12.04
CA ASN A 133 -1.98 -11.63 -13.29
C ASN A 133 -0.81 -10.67 -13.52
N PRO A 134 0.35 -10.87 -12.85
CA PRO A 134 1.51 -9.96 -12.94
C PRO A 134 2.13 -9.85 -14.35
N THR A 135 1.74 -10.71 -15.28
CA THR A 135 2.21 -10.70 -16.68
C THR A 135 1.29 -9.89 -17.62
N ALA A 136 0.19 -9.32 -17.11
CA ALA A 136 -0.77 -8.53 -17.90
C ALA A 136 -0.42 -7.02 -17.95
N ALA A 137 0.67 -6.60 -17.29
CA ALA A 137 1.18 -5.23 -17.25
C ALA A 137 2.18 -4.94 -18.39
#